data_AF-A0A7W0ZZA8-F1
#
_entry.id   AF-A0A7W0ZZA8-F1
#
_cell.length_a   1.000
_cell.length_b   1.000
_cell.length_c   1.000
_cell.angle_alpha   90.00
_cell.angle_beta   90.00
_cell.angle_gamma   90.00
#
_symmetry.space_group_name_H-M   'P 1'
#
loop_
_entity.id
_entity.type
_entity.pdbx_description
1 polymer ?
#
loop_
_entity_poly.entity_id
_entity_poly.type
_entity_poly.pdbx_seq_one_letter_code
_entity_poly.pdbx_strand_id
1 'polypeptide(L)'
;MKKCASCTKDLPDAALHCVFCGAKQAPSPASAPAAAKTVMGYGGPELDALRAQAAAQTAGRSGAPSAPPANIPSAAPYSAPRANPSNPPNMGTAPTVQQTPYQIAAPTVQQAPYQPPGALAPTAASSARTMFVEGPASGPGPGPSMGGPMSSPSGPVQAGSFNVTPPSAATLATHEANRLPMPSAQPGPITPALQAAPPYLASQTAGRSARPIEPFKDSLRTMLFIWGGLLLVAFAVPLSTDPLVFNWDIIINGEGTQKLPPLIMAAVGLLSVVMATIPLAAGARGAISLVLGLTGIFVPMFLGEIPPWQMLLAAVGLVMVPMGLLARSEYRDATLPRVIVTIGALCYLALWLVPAGDTIPIVALFAGVVEAPGALKVIMILFSLQVLLVVLSLLCWLPAPATGGAKPIAWMLILYPLIMFAAALFLLGDPSMITSSPGAALAWVWGGGGEGGGMAGLFSGVSLGVAYLAITSYGGATVLGKSLE
;
A
#
# COMPACT_ATOMS: atom_id res chain seq x y z
N MET A 1 31.42 -9.88 10.42
CA MET A 1 30.50 -10.15 9.29
C MET A 1 29.36 -10.98 9.85
N LYS A 2 28.12 -10.52 9.71
CA LYS A 2 26.92 -11.22 10.18
C LYS A 2 26.09 -11.69 8.98
N LYS A 3 25.46 -12.85 9.07
CA LYS A 3 24.52 -13.31 8.03
C LYS A 3 23.18 -12.64 8.20
N CYS A 4 22.58 -12.22 7.09
CA CYS A 4 21.20 -11.75 7.10
C CYS A 4 20.27 -12.86 7.58
N ALA A 5 19.45 -12.58 8.60
CA ALA A 5 18.46 -13.54 9.07
C ALA A 5 17.44 -13.97 8.01
N SER A 6 17.21 -13.13 6.98
CA SER A 6 16.21 -13.39 5.94
C SER A 6 16.78 -14.07 4.69
N CYS A 7 17.96 -13.66 4.21
CA CYS A 7 18.51 -14.16 2.94
C CYS A 7 19.90 -14.78 3.05
N THR A 8 20.39 -15.00 4.28
CA THR A 8 21.66 -15.67 4.66
C THR A 8 22.95 -15.11 4.06
N LYS A 9 22.89 -14.03 3.27
CA LYS A 9 24.07 -13.34 2.74
C LYS A 9 24.84 -12.61 3.84
N ASP A 10 26.16 -12.54 3.68
CA ASP A 10 27.06 -11.86 4.59
C ASP A 10 26.92 -10.34 4.51
N LEU A 11 26.92 -9.71 5.68
CA LEU A 11 26.84 -8.27 5.86
C LEU A 11 27.89 -7.76 6.84
N PRO A 12 28.34 -6.50 6.71
CA PRO A 12 29.12 -5.85 7.75
C PRO A 12 28.30 -5.77 9.04
N ASP A 13 28.95 -5.96 10.19
CA ASP A 13 28.26 -6.08 11.49
C ASP A 13 27.45 -4.83 11.86
N ALA A 14 27.90 -3.67 11.37
CA ALA A 14 27.26 -2.37 11.55
C ALA A 14 26.01 -2.13 10.67
N ALA A 15 25.71 -2.98 9.68
CA ALA A 15 24.54 -2.78 8.81
C ALA A 15 23.23 -3.06 9.56
N LEU A 16 22.39 -2.02 9.68
CA LEU A 16 21.03 -2.11 10.22
C LEU A 16 20.01 -2.68 9.23
N HIS A 17 20.35 -2.69 7.93
CA HIS A 17 19.49 -3.21 6.86
C HIS A 17 20.28 -4.12 5.92
N CYS A 18 19.66 -5.21 5.48
CA CYS A 18 20.25 -6.07 4.48
C CYS A 18 20.20 -5.41 3.11
N VAL A 19 21.36 -5.14 2.49
CA VAL A 19 21.42 -4.54 1.14
C VAL A 19 20.82 -5.46 0.06
N PHE A 20 20.73 -6.77 0.33
CA PHE A 20 20.22 -7.74 -0.65
C PHE A 20 18.72 -7.98 -0.58
N CYS A 21 18.10 -7.89 0.60
CA CYS A 21 16.67 -8.18 0.77
C CYS A 21 15.89 -7.10 1.51
N GLY A 22 16.53 -6.00 1.93
CA GLY A 22 15.89 -4.91 2.68
C GLY A 22 15.56 -5.22 4.14
N ALA A 23 15.70 -6.48 4.59
CA ALA A 23 15.34 -6.88 5.94
C ALA A 23 16.15 -6.12 7.01
N LYS A 24 15.43 -5.49 7.95
CA LYS A 24 16.01 -4.82 9.12
C LYS A 24 16.70 -5.88 10.00
N GLN A 25 17.99 -5.70 10.26
CA GLN A 25 18.76 -6.57 11.13
C GLN A 25 18.66 -6.06 12.57
N ALA A 26 18.51 -6.97 13.53
CA ALA A 26 18.66 -6.61 14.94
C ALA A 26 20.07 -6.01 15.16
N PRO A 27 20.21 -4.98 16.02
CA PRO A 27 21.52 -4.52 16.46
C PRO A 27 22.27 -5.72 17.01
N SER A 28 23.49 -5.98 16.51
CA SER A 28 24.32 -7.01 17.12
C SER A 28 24.52 -6.64 18.58
N PRO A 29 24.36 -7.57 19.54
CA PRO A 29 24.72 -7.29 20.92
C PRO A 29 26.17 -6.81 20.91
N ALA A 30 26.39 -5.60 21.43
CA ALA A 30 27.72 -5.00 21.48
C ALA A 30 28.62 -6.00 22.19
N SER A 31 29.54 -6.63 21.45
CA SER A 31 30.57 -7.46 22.04
C SER A 31 31.41 -6.52 22.91
N ALA A 32 31.15 -6.55 24.21
CA ALA A 32 31.96 -5.84 25.18
C ALA A 32 33.43 -6.22 24.92
N PRO A 33 34.34 -5.25 24.73
CA PRO A 33 35.74 -5.56 24.56
C PRO A 33 36.20 -6.35 25.79
N ALA A 34 36.93 -7.44 25.55
CA ALA A 34 37.42 -8.36 26.57
C ALA A 34 37.97 -7.58 27.77
N ALA A 35 37.34 -7.80 28.91
CA ALA A 35 37.64 -7.12 30.16
C ALA A 35 39.07 -7.43 30.62
N ALA A 36 39.94 -6.43 30.54
CA ALA A 36 41.02 -6.31 31.50
C ALA A 36 40.36 -6.02 32.86
N LYS A 37 40.63 -6.89 33.84
CA LYS A 37 40.09 -6.82 35.20
C LYS A 37 40.51 -5.49 35.86
N THR A 38 39.58 -4.57 36.04
CA THR A 38 39.63 -3.61 37.15
C THR A 38 38.33 -3.69 37.93
N VAL A 39 38.50 -4.11 39.18
CA VAL A 39 37.52 -4.16 40.25
C VAL A 39 37.15 -2.73 40.62
N MET A 40 35.87 -2.36 40.53
CA MET A 40 35.25 -1.36 41.40
C MET A 40 33.76 -1.66 41.49
N GLY A 41 33.36 -2.22 42.63
CA GLY A 41 31.97 -2.41 42.99
C GLY A 41 31.36 -1.13 43.53
N TYR A 42 30.14 -0.83 43.12
CA TYR A 42 29.27 0.11 43.80
C TYR A 42 28.25 -0.70 44.63
N GLY A 43 28.49 -0.80 45.93
CA GLY A 43 27.41 -0.97 46.93
C GLY A 43 26.68 0.38 47.03
N GLY A 44 25.38 0.46 47.28
CA GLY A 44 24.74 0.04 48.52
C GLY A 44 24.01 1.21 49.22
N PRO A 45 24.57 2.44 49.31
CA PRO A 45 23.88 3.56 49.97
C PRO A 45 23.23 4.57 49.01
N GLU A 46 23.54 4.55 47.70
CA GLU A 46 23.04 5.56 46.75
C GLU A 46 21.57 5.33 46.32
N LEU A 47 21.10 4.08 46.40
CA LEU A 47 19.73 3.69 46.07
C LEU A 47 18.72 4.09 47.15
N ASP A 48 19.15 4.19 48.42
CA ASP A 48 18.31 4.68 49.52
C ASP A 48 18.18 6.21 49.51
N ALA A 49 19.21 6.94 49.04
CA ALA A 49 19.15 8.39 48.86
C ALA A 49 18.13 8.79 47.78
N LEU A 50 18.04 8.03 46.68
CA LEU A 50 17.05 8.24 45.62
C LEU A 50 15.62 7.90 46.07
N ARG A 51 15.45 6.91 46.97
CA ARG A 51 14.15 6.55 47.51
C ARG A 51 13.62 7.59 48.50
N ALA A 52 14.50 8.21 49.28
CA ALA A 52 14.13 9.30 50.20
C ALA A 52 13.71 10.59 49.44
N GLN A 53 14.34 10.89 48.29
CA GLN A 53 13.95 12.03 47.47
C GLN A 53 12.58 11.86 46.79
N ALA A 54 12.19 10.62 46.45
CA ALA A 54 10.89 10.34 45.86
C ALA A 54 9.72 10.51 46.86
N ALA A 55 9.97 10.29 48.16
CA ALA A 55 8.95 10.44 49.21
C ALA A 55 8.64 11.91 49.56
N ALA A 56 9.59 12.84 49.35
CA ALA A 56 9.40 14.26 49.66
C ALA A 56 8.55 15.02 48.62
N GLN A 57 8.37 14.48 47.41
CA GLN A 57 7.63 15.17 46.33
C GLN A 57 6.11 14.96 46.39
N THR A 58 5.61 14.06 47.24
CA THR A 58 4.17 13.70 47.28
C THR A 58 3.39 14.42 48.39
N ALA A 59 4.03 15.22 49.24
CA ALA A 59 3.41 15.82 50.44
C ALA A 59 2.92 17.29 50.27
N GLY A 60 2.91 17.84 49.06
CA GLY A 60 2.63 19.27 48.82
C GLY A 60 1.59 19.56 47.75
N ARG A 61 0.36 19.02 47.85
CA ARG A 61 -0.74 19.49 46.98
C ARG A 61 -2.13 19.25 47.59
N SER A 62 -2.47 20.00 48.62
CA SER A 62 -3.83 20.20 49.11
C SER A 62 -4.18 21.68 49.05
N GLY A 63 -4.79 22.09 47.93
CA GLY A 63 -5.34 23.43 47.73
C GLY A 63 -6.75 23.32 47.16
N ALA A 64 -7.72 23.86 47.87
CA ALA A 64 -9.15 23.80 47.58
C ALA A 64 -9.54 24.48 46.24
N PRO A 65 -10.59 24.02 45.56
CA PRO A 65 -11.09 24.66 44.34
C PRO A 65 -11.95 25.89 44.67
N SER A 66 -11.48 27.07 44.27
CA SER A 66 -12.26 28.30 44.22
C SER A 66 -13.12 28.34 42.94
N ALA A 67 -14.39 28.72 43.12
CA ALA A 67 -15.39 28.82 42.06
C ALA A 67 -15.09 29.95 41.05
N PRO A 68 -15.39 29.77 39.75
CA PRO A 68 -15.25 30.83 38.75
C PRO A 68 -16.44 31.81 38.78
N PRO A 69 -16.22 33.11 38.51
CA PRO A 69 -17.30 34.09 38.41
C PRO A 69 -18.07 33.94 37.09
N ALA A 70 -19.41 33.97 37.20
CA ALA A 70 -20.32 34.06 36.08
C ALA A 70 -20.28 35.47 35.47
N ASN A 71 -20.01 35.56 34.16
CA ASN A 71 -20.26 36.77 33.40
C ASN A 71 -20.79 36.38 32.01
N ILE A 72 -22.10 36.53 31.81
CA ILE A 72 -22.80 36.26 30.56
C ILE A 72 -23.32 37.61 30.05
N PRO A 73 -22.88 38.12 28.89
CA PRO A 73 -23.55 39.23 28.22
C PRO A 73 -24.81 38.73 27.49
N SER A 74 -25.93 39.40 27.77
CA SER A 74 -27.25 39.16 27.17
C SER A 74 -27.23 39.25 25.64
N ALA A 75 -27.69 38.18 24.99
CA ALA A 75 -27.94 38.16 23.55
C ALA A 75 -29.26 38.88 23.22
N ALA A 76 -29.22 39.71 22.18
CA ALA A 76 -30.36 40.44 21.63
C ALA A 76 -31.40 39.48 20.99
N PRO A 77 -32.71 39.82 21.02
CA PRO A 77 -33.75 38.99 20.41
C PRO A 77 -33.68 39.06 18.88
N TYR A 78 -33.46 37.91 18.24
CA TYR A 78 -33.57 37.73 16.81
C TYR A 78 -35.04 37.57 16.42
N SER A 79 -35.59 38.58 15.73
CA SER A 79 -36.93 38.55 15.14
C SER A 79 -36.96 37.67 13.89
N ALA A 80 -37.90 36.73 13.83
CA ALA A 80 -38.17 35.88 12.67
C ALA A 80 -38.68 36.70 11.46
N PRO A 81 -38.17 36.47 10.23
CA PRO A 81 -38.76 37.04 9.03
C PRO A 81 -40.09 36.37 8.70
N ARG A 82 -41.10 37.22 8.58
CA ARG A 82 -42.48 36.94 8.17
C ARG A 82 -42.50 36.47 6.72
N ALA A 83 -43.15 35.34 6.45
CA ALA A 83 -43.46 34.86 5.10
C ALA A 83 -44.36 35.85 4.37
N ASN A 84 -44.02 36.19 3.13
CA ASN A 84 -44.87 36.94 2.20
C ASN A 84 -45.03 36.10 0.92
N PRO A 85 -46.26 35.84 0.42
CA PRO A 85 -46.47 35.01 -0.74
C PRO A 85 -46.49 35.80 -2.06
N SER A 86 -46.32 35.04 -3.15
CA SER A 86 -46.71 35.31 -4.54
C SER A 86 -45.96 36.38 -5.35
N ASN A 87 -45.11 35.89 -6.27
CA ASN A 87 -45.04 36.42 -7.63
C ASN A 87 -44.53 35.33 -8.61
N PRO A 88 -45.13 35.16 -9.81
CA PRO A 88 -44.70 34.15 -10.78
C PRO A 88 -43.45 34.61 -11.58
N PRO A 89 -42.55 33.71 -12.01
CA PRO A 89 -41.38 34.10 -12.78
C PRO A 89 -41.72 34.39 -14.24
N ASN A 90 -41.34 35.60 -14.65
CA ASN A 90 -41.34 36.13 -15.99
C ASN A 90 -40.21 35.44 -16.81
N MET A 91 -40.52 34.91 -17.99
CA MET A 91 -39.52 34.39 -18.93
C MET A 91 -38.78 35.56 -19.59
N GLY A 92 -37.49 35.70 -19.27
CA GLY A 92 -36.61 36.73 -19.82
C GLY A 92 -35.30 36.14 -20.33
N THR A 93 -34.95 36.52 -21.55
CA THR A 93 -33.86 36.09 -22.42
C THR A 93 -32.44 36.19 -21.84
N ALA A 94 -31.56 35.33 -22.36
CA ALA A 94 -30.17 35.10 -22.00
C ALA A 94 -29.21 36.31 -22.15
N PRO A 95 -28.10 36.34 -21.39
CA PRO A 95 -26.88 37.04 -21.77
C PRO A 95 -25.82 36.05 -22.27
N THR A 96 -25.41 36.23 -23.52
CA THR A 96 -24.19 35.65 -24.12
C THR A 96 -22.94 36.14 -23.38
N VAL A 97 -22.16 35.21 -22.83
CA VAL A 97 -20.83 35.48 -22.26
C VAL A 97 -19.81 35.40 -23.38
N GLN A 98 -19.16 36.54 -23.65
CA GLN A 98 -18.09 36.70 -24.62
C GLN A 98 -16.77 36.18 -24.01
N GLN A 99 -16.27 35.04 -24.50
CA GLN A 99 -14.99 34.46 -24.09
C GLN A 99 -13.83 35.23 -24.73
N THR A 100 -13.01 35.89 -23.90
CA THR A 100 -11.67 36.38 -24.27
C THR A 100 -10.64 35.24 -24.16
N PRO A 101 -9.86 34.92 -25.23
CA PRO A 101 -8.82 33.90 -25.16
C PRO A 101 -7.57 34.45 -24.44
N TYR A 102 -7.18 33.80 -23.35
CA TYR A 102 -5.85 33.96 -22.75
C TYR A 102 -4.83 33.14 -23.54
N GLN A 103 -3.89 33.80 -24.20
CA GLN A 103 -2.67 33.18 -24.74
C GLN A 103 -1.67 32.97 -23.61
N ILE A 104 -1.36 31.71 -23.30
CA ILE A 104 -0.25 31.33 -22.42
C ILE A 104 0.98 31.11 -23.31
N ALA A 105 2.00 31.95 -23.13
CA ALA A 105 3.29 31.81 -23.80
C ALA A 105 4.01 30.55 -23.28
N ALA A 106 4.40 29.67 -24.21
CA ALA A 106 5.18 28.48 -23.90
C ALA A 106 6.64 28.84 -23.54
N PRO A 107 7.23 28.26 -22.49
CA PRO A 107 8.65 28.43 -22.20
C PRO A 107 9.48 27.74 -23.28
N THR A 108 10.38 28.50 -23.91
CA THR A 108 11.38 28.00 -24.85
C THR A 108 12.40 27.14 -24.11
N VAL A 109 12.32 25.81 -24.30
CA VAL A 109 13.34 24.87 -23.83
C VAL A 109 14.49 24.88 -24.84
N GLN A 110 15.65 25.36 -24.41
CA GLN A 110 16.89 25.37 -25.20
C GLN A 110 17.43 23.94 -25.27
N GLN A 111 17.21 23.26 -26.40
CA GLN A 111 17.69 21.90 -26.65
C GLN A 111 19.23 21.89 -26.74
N ALA A 112 19.87 21.11 -25.87
CA ALA A 112 21.26 20.71 -26.05
C ALA A 112 21.35 19.65 -27.19
N PRO A 113 22.44 19.63 -28.00
CA PRO A 113 22.56 18.71 -29.13
C PRO A 113 22.61 17.25 -28.66
N TYR A 114 21.64 16.45 -29.12
CA TYR A 114 21.61 15.01 -28.91
C TYR A 114 22.54 14.32 -29.91
N GLN A 115 23.60 13.69 -29.41
CA GLN A 115 24.52 12.89 -30.20
C GLN A 115 24.04 11.42 -30.14
N PRO A 116 23.65 10.79 -31.26
CA PRO A 116 23.10 9.43 -31.24
C PRO A 116 24.20 8.39 -30.91
N PRO A 117 23.99 7.50 -29.93
CA PRO A 117 24.88 6.36 -29.71
C PRO A 117 24.73 5.36 -30.86
N GLY A 118 25.86 4.98 -31.46
CA GLY A 118 25.94 4.01 -32.53
C GLY A 118 25.36 2.64 -32.12
N ALA A 119 24.52 2.10 -32.99
CA ALA A 119 23.96 0.77 -32.87
C ALA A 119 25.06 -0.29 -33.08
N LEU A 120 25.31 -1.11 -32.07
CA LEU A 120 25.99 -2.40 -32.21
C LEU A 120 24.94 -3.51 -32.07
N ALA A 121 24.92 -4.39 -33.06
CA ALA A 121 24.00 -5.51 -33.21
C ALA A 121 24.17 -6.57 -32.09
N PRO A 122 23.11 -7.33 -31.73
CA PRO A 122 23.22 -8.39 -30.75
C PRO A 122 23.69 -9.70 -31.39
N THR A 123 24.90 -10.15 -31.06
CA THR A 123 25.34 -11.54 -31.25
C THR A 123 25.25 -12.34 -29.96
N ALA A 124 24.42 -13.37 -29.99
CA ALA A 124 24.53 -14.68 -29.34
C ALA A 124 24.68 -14.82 -27.80
N ALA A 125 23.69 -15.51 -27.24
CA ALA A 125 23.71 -16.55 -26.19
C ALA A 125 24.83 -16.51 -25.13
N SER A 126 24.43 -16.19 -23.89
CA SER A 126 25.20 -16.29 -22.66
C SER A 126 25.31 -17.74 -22.15
N SER A 127 26.53 -18.31 -22.23
CA SER A 127 26.99 -19.40 -21.35
C SER A 127 27.93 -18.80 -20.30
N ALA A 128 27.41 -18.48 -19.11
CA ALA A 128 28.22 -17.98 -18.00
C ALA A 128 28.72 -19.15 -17.15
N ARG A 129 29.93 -19.62 -17.46
CA ARG A 129 30.71 -20.57 -16.67
C ARG A 129 31.38 -19.80 -15.52
N THR A 130 31.05 -20.13 -14.28
CA THR A 130 31.67 -19.56 -13.08
C THR A 130 33.11 -20.05 -12.94
N MET A 131 34.09 -19.13 -13.00
CA MET A 131 35.45 -19.40 -12.52
C MET A 131 35.63 -18.71 -11.17
N PHE A 132 35.60 -19.50 -10.10
CA PHE A 132 36.25 -19.20 -8.83
C PHE A 132 37.42 -20.16 -8.72
N VAL A 133 38.64 -19.61 -8.73
CA VAL A 133 39.89 -20.33 -8.46
C VAL A 133 40.47 -19.72 -7.19
N GLU A 134 40.53 -20.52 -6.13
CA GLU A 134 41.30 -20.25 -4.92
C GLU A 134 41.83 -21.61 -4.43
N GLY A 135 43.15 -21.81 -4.49
CA GLY A 135 43.84 -23.01 -3.96
C GLY A 135 44.15 -22.88 -2.46
N PRO A 136 45.06 -23.66 -1.84
CA PRO A 136 45.95 -24.72 -2.39
C PRO A 136 46.00 -26.03 -1.54
N ALA A 137 46.57 -27.12 -2.07
CA ALA A 137 47.50 -28.04 -1.37
C ALA A 137 47.88 -29.30 -2.20
N SER A 138 49.20 -29.49 -2.36
CA SER A 138 50.00 -30.74 -2.41
C SER A 138 49.63 -31.91 -3.35
N GLY A 139 50.54 -32.20 -4.29
CA GLY A 139 50.73 -33.54 -4.88
C GLY A 139 51.87 -33.56 -5.91
N PRO A 140 52.91 -34.41 -5.78
CA PRO A 140 54.01 -34.48 -6.72
C PRO A 140 53.73 -35.52 -7.82
N GLY A 141 53.95 -35.16 -9.08
CA GLY A 141 53.84 -36.09 -10.20
C GLY A 141 54.56 -35.56 -11.44
N PRO A 142 55.51 -36.31 -12.02
CA PRO A 142 56.32 -35.85 -13.16
C PRO A 142 55.72 -36.32 -14.50
N GLY A 143 55.87 -35.52 -15.55
CA GLY A 143 55.62 -35.97 -16.93
C GLY A 143 55.82 -34.88 -17.98
N PRO A 144 56.49 -35.14 -19.13
CA PRO A 144 57.10 -34.10 -19.96
C PRO A 144 56.48 -33.92 -21.36
N SER A 145 57.06 -32.98 -22.12
CA SER A 145 57.05 -32.86 -23.60
C SER A 145 55.81 -32.17 -24.21
N MET A 146 55.86 -31.46 -25.33
CA MET A 146 56.93 -30.94 -26.20
C MET A 146 56.26 -30.02 -27.23
N GLY A 147 56.98 -28.99 -27.72
CA GLY A 147 56.76 -28.33 -29.01
C GLY A 147 55.55 -27.38 -29.09
N GLY A 148 55.60 -26.18 -29.68
CA GLY A 148 56.53 -25.58 -30.64
C GLY A 148 55.87 -24.30 -31.22
N PRO A 149 56.55 -23.55 -32.10
CA PRO A 149 56.44 -22.09 -32.22
C PRO A 149 55.66 -21.61 -33.45
N MET A 150 55.18 -20.36 -33.44
CA MET A 150 54.95 -19.49 -34.61
C MET A 150 54.65 -18.06 -34.09
N SER A 151 55.62 -17.15 -34.09
CA SER A 151 56.02 -16.24 -35.20
C SER A 151 54.97 -15.19 -35.57
N SER A 152 55.35 -13.94 -35.31
CA SER A 152 54.76 -12.63 -35.60
C SER A 152 54.40 -12.41 -37.09
N PRO A 153 53.71 -11.30 -37.47
CA PRO A 153 54.44 -10.04 -37.68
C PRO A 153 53.71 -8.72 -37.34
N SER A 154 54.53 -7.78 -36.84
CA SER A 154 54.56 -6.31 -37.00
C SER A 154 53.45 -5.56 -37.77
N GLY A 155 53.00 -4.45 -37.16
CA GLY A 155 52.52 -3.25 -37.86
C GLY A 155 52.38 -2.04 -36.91
N PRO A 156 52.69 -0.78 -37.32
CA PRO A 156 53.06 0.31 -36.40
C PRO A 156 52.08 1.49 -36.35
N VAL A 157 52.41 2.48 -35.48
CA VAL A 157 51.91 3.88 -35.43
C VAL A 157 50.52 4.01 -34.76
N GLN A 158 50.30 4.77 -33.67
CA GLN A 158 50.39 6.23 -33.62
C GLN A 158 50.36 6.73 -32.17
N ALA A 159 51.32 7.60 -31.83
CA ALA A 159 51.36 8.35 -30.59
C ALA A 159 50.30 9.46 -30.62
N GLY A 160 49.33 9.38 -29.71
CA GLY A 160 48.36 10.44 -29.44
C GLY A 160 48.39 10.77 -27.95
N SER A 161 49.17 11.78 -27.59
CA SER A 161 49.21 12.36 -26.25
C SER A 161 47.92 13.13 -25.95
N PHE A 162 47.01 12.53 -25.18
CA PHE A 162 45.89 13.25 -24.58
C PHE A 162 46.35 13.89 -23.26
N ASN A 163 46.65 15.18 -23.34
CA ASN A 163 46.85 16.05 -22.18
C ASN A 163 45.47 16.54 -21.71
N VAL A 164 44.94 15.96 -20.63
CA VAL A 164 43.72 16.46 -19.99
C VAL A 164 44.12 17.29 -18.78
N THR A 165 44.10 18.60 -18.97
CA THR A 165 44.23 19.61 -17.93
C THR A 165 43.00 19.56 -17.01
N PRO A 166 43.15 19.46 -15.68
CA PRO A 166 42.03 19.58 -14.76
C PRO A 166 41.57 21.05 -14.65
N PRO A 167 40.26 21.34 -14.54
CA PRO A 167 39.81 22.68 -14.21
C PRO A 167 40.19 23.02 -12.76
N SER A 168 40.95 24.09 -12.62
CA SER A 168 41.29 24.75 -11.37
C SER A 168 40.02 25.24 -10.66
N ALA A 169 39.85 24.78 -9.43
CA ALA A 169 38.85 25.32 -8.52
C ALA A 169 39.22 26.77 -8.20
N ALA A 170 38.34 27.70 -8.59
CA ALA A 170 38.41 29.08 -8.16
C ALA A 170 38.06 29.15 -6.66
N THR A 171 39.09 29.34 -5.85
CA THR A 171 39.03 29.77 -4.47
C THR A 171 38.50 31.21 -4.41
N LEU A 172 37.25 31.38 -3.98
CA LEU A 172 36.76 32.66 -3.48
C LEU A 172 37.18 32.80 -2.01
N ALA A 173 38.12 33.70 -1.77
CA ALA A 173 38.55 34.11 -0.45
C ALA A 173 37.58 35.10 0.21
N THR A 174 37.78 35.29 1.51
CA THR A 174 37.35 36.38 2.42
C THR A 174 36.03 36.20 3.18
N HIS A 175 36.14 35.71 4.42
CA HIS A 175 35.88 36.57 5.57
C HIS A 175 36.67 36.14 6.81
N GLU A 176 37.19 37.19 7.45
CA GLU A 176 38.17 37.26 8.51
C GLU A 176 37.48 37.33 9.89
N ALA A 177 38.30 37.14 10.93
CA ALA A 177 38.13 37.53 12.33
C ALA A 177 37.50 36.54 13.34
N ASN A 178 38.18 36.49 14.49
CA ASN A 178 37.88 35.85 15.78
C ASN A 178 38.24 34.37 15.98
N ARG A 179 39.52 34.14 16.30
CA ARG A 179 39.94 33.02 17.17
C ARG A 179 40.67 33.55 18.40
N LEU A 180 40.09 33.31 19.56
CA LEU A 180 40.73 33.38 20.87
C LEU A 180 41.74 32.24 21.03
N PRO A 181 42.85 32.42 21.77
CA PRO A 181 43.82 31.36 22.01
C PRO A 181 43.29 30.37 23.05
N MET A 182 43.11 29.11 22.65
CA MET A 182 42.87 28.01 23.60
C MET A 182 44.19 27.42 24.10
N PRO A 183 44.23 26.97 25.37
CA PRO A 183 45.42 26.39 25.98
C PRO A 183 45.71 24.98 25.44
N SER A 184 47.00 24.68 25.39
CA SER A 184 47.63 23.43 24.96
C SER A 184 46.99 22.18 25.58
N ALA A 185 46.27 21.41 24.77
CA ALA A 185 45.78 20.08 25.11
C ALA A 185 46.85 19.02 24.82
N GLN A 186 47.03 18.11 25.78
CA GLN A 186 47.93 16.96 25.76
C GLN A 186 47.70 16.02 24.56
N PRO A 187 48.74 15.30 24.11
CA PRO A 187 48.62 14.31 23.04
C PRO A 187 47.84 13.09 23.53
N GLY A 188 46.58 13.01 23.12
CA GLY A 188 45.74 11.82 23.30
C GLY A 188 46.09 10.71 22.29
N PRO A 189 45.78 9.45 22.64
CA PRO A 189 46.09 8.28 21.81
C PRO A 189 45.41 8.35 20.45
N ILE A 190 46.21 8.11 19.42
CA ILE A 190 45.86 8.11 18.00
C ILE A 190 44.79 7.03 17.78
N THR A 191 43.53 7.43 17.69
CA THR A 191 42.48 6.56 17.17
C THR A 191 42.62 6.52 15.64
N PRO A 192 42.69 5.33 15.02
CA PRO A 192 42.80 5.23 13.57
C PRO A 192 41.57 5.89 12.94
N ALA A 193 41.82 6.94 12.16
CA ALA A 193 40.78 7.65 11.43
C ALA A 193 39.99 6.64 10.60
N LEU A 194 38.69 6.53 10.88
CA LEU A 194 37.72 5.81 10.04
C LEU A 194 37.81 6.41 8.64
N GLN A 195 38.56 5.73 7.79
CA GLN A 195 38.81 6.11 6.40
C GLN A 195 37.45 6.16 5.70
N ALA A 196 36.95 7.37 5.47
CA ALA A 196 35.66 7.60 4.86
C ALA A 196 35.57 6.82 3.55
N ALA A 197 34.61 5.90 3.46
CA ALA A 197 34.44 5.07 2.27
C ALA A 197 34.33 5.98 1.03
N PRO A 198 35.08 5.68 -0.05
CA PRO A 198 35.14 6.55 -1.22
C PRO A 198 33.74 6.80 -1.80
N PRO A 199 33.40 8.06 -2.16
CA PRO A 199 32.03 8.49 -2.49
C PRO A 199 31.40 7.75 -3.68
N TYR A 200 32.18 7.03 -4.49
CA TYR A 200 31.69 6.23 -5.61
C TYR A 200 30.93 4.95 -5.22
N LEU A 201 31.10 4.44 -4.00
CA LEU A 201 30.34 3.28 -3.52
C LEU A 201 28.94 3.66 -3.02
N ALA A 202 28.76 4.90 -2.54
CA ALA A 202 27.46 5.40 -2.13
C ALA A 202 26.51 5.60 -3.33
N SER A 203 27.01 6.09 -4.46
CA SER A 203 26.20 6.31 -5.67
C SER A 203 25.78 5.00 -6.36
N GLN A 204 26.62 3.97 -6.37
CA GLN A 204 26.23 2.66 -6.90
C GLN A 204 25.23 1.94 -6.01
N THR A 205 25.29 2.17 -4.69
CA THR A 205 24.30 1.63 -3.75
C THR A 205 22.96 2.35 -3.94
N ALA A 206 22.97 3.67 -4.14
CA ALA A 206 21.77 4.46 -4.47
C ALA A 206 21.13 4.06 -5.82
N GLY A 207 21.95 3.78 -6.84
CA GLY A 207 21.46 3.32 -8.15
C GLY A 207 20.90 1.89 -8.15
N ARG A 208 21.33 1.03 -7.21
CA ARG A 208 20.71 -0.29 -7.01
C ARG A 208 19.42 -0.22 -6.22
N SER A 209 19.31 0.70 -5.26
CA SER A 209 18.04 0.98 -4.57
C SER A 209 17.01 1.71 -5.44
N ALA A 210 17.44 2.33 -6.54
CA ALA A 210 16.58 3.01 -7.50
C ALA A 210 16.14 2.14 -8.68
N ARG A 211 16.54 0.85 -8.73
CA ARG A 211 15.98 -0.05 -9.76
C ARG A 211 14.48 -0.14 -9.52
N PRO A 212 13.63 -0.02 -10.55
CA PRO A 212 12.19 -0.23 -10.42
C PRO A 212 11.94 -1.63 -9.86
N ILE A 213 11.71 -1.72 -8.55
CA ILE A 213 11.26 -2.94 -7.90
C ILE A 213 9.78 -2.96 -8.18
N GLU A 214 9.33 -3.84 -9.07
CA GLU A 214 7.90 -4.10 -9.30
C GLU A 214 7.32 -4.67 -7.99
N PRO A 215 6.67 -3.87 -7.14
CA PRO A 215 6.36 -4.28 -5.77
C PRO A 215 5.23 -5.32 -5.74
N PHE A 216 4.48 -5.40 -6.84
CA PHE A 216 3.34 -6.29 -7.00
C PHE A 216 3.67 -7.60 -7.72
N LYS A 217 4.88 -7.77 -8.29
CA LYS A 217 5.19 -8.94 -9.13
C LYS A 217 4.97 -10.27 -8.40
N ASP A 218 5.55 -10.38 -7.21
CA ASP A 218 5.46 -11.60 -6.40
C ASP A 218 4.17 -11.65 -5.58
N SER A 219 3.72 -10.50 -5.06
CA SER A 219 2.49 -10.45 -4.25
C SER A 219 1.23 -10.74 -5.07
N LEU A 220 1.14 -10.26 -6.31
CA LEU A 220 0.00 -10.54 -7.20
C LEU A 220 -0.13 -12.04 -7.49
N ARG A 221 0.99 -12.74 -7.67
CA ARG A 221 1.01 -14.20 -7.88
C ARG A 221 0.41 -14.91 -6.67
N THR A 222 0.87 -14.55 -5.49
CA THR A 222 0.38 -15.11 -4.22
C THR A 222 -1.10 -14.78 -4.00
N MET A 223 -1.53 -13.55 -4.30
CA MET A 223 -2.94 -13.15 -4.15
C MET A 223 -3.86 -13.91 -5.10
N LEU A 224 -3.49 -14.05 -6.38
CA LEU A 224 -4.26 -14.85 -7.34
C LEU A 224 -4.37 -16.32 -6.92
N PHE A 225 -3.29 -16.88 -6.37
CA PHE A 225 -3.29 -18.25 -5.87
C PHE A 225 -4.20 -18.41 -4.64
N ILE A 226 -4.05 -17.54 -3.64
CA ILE A 226 -4.83 -17.61 -2.39
C ILE A 226 -6.31 -17.34 -2.66
N TRP A 227 -6.65 -16.22 -3.32
CA TRP A 227 -8.05 -15.85 -3.55
C TRP A 227 -8.70 -16.72 -4.61
N GLY A 228 -7.97 -17.15 -5.64
CA GLY A 228 -8.45 -18.15 -6.60
C GLY A 228 -8.74 -19.49 -5.94
N GLY A 229 -7.84 -19.95 -5.05
CA GLY A 229 -8.05 -21.15 -4.24
C GLY A 229 -9.25 -21.02 -3.32
N LEU A 230 -9.43 -19.88 -2.64
CA LEU A 230 -10.60 -19.62 -1.81
C LEU A 230 -11.91 -19.62 -2.61
N LEU A 231 -11.93 -19.11 -3.84
CA LEU A 231 -13.09 -19.19 -4.72
C LEU A 231 -13.43 -20.64 -5.09
N LEU A 232 -12.42 -21.48 -5.35
CA LEU A 232 -12.64 -22.91 -5.62
C LEU A 232 -13.11 -23.67 -4.39
N VAL A 233 -12.57 -23.36 -3.21
CA VAL A 233 -13.06 -23.90 -1.94
C VAL A 233 -14.51 -23.46 -1.72
N ALA A 234 -14.84 -22.19 -1.96
CA ALA A 234 -16.19 -21.68 -1.82
C ALA A 234 -17.18 -22.36 -2.77
N PHE A 235 -16.75 -22.62 -4.01
CA PHE A 235 -17.51 -23.43 -4.97
C PHE A 235 -17.74 -24.86 -4.47
N ALA A 236 -16.74 -25.45 -3.79
CA ALA A 236 -16.81 -26.82 -3.30
C ALA A 236 -17.60 -27.01 -2.00
N VAL A 237 -17.81 -25.94 -1.23
CA VAL A 237 -18.56 -25.97 0.03
C VAL A 237 -20.06 -26.16 -0.26
N PRO A 238 -20.77 -27.04 0.48
CA PRO A 238 -22.20 -27.22 0.32
C PRO A 238 -22.97 -25.92 0.63
N LEU A 239 -23.98 -25.62 -0.19
CA LEU A 239 -24.91 -24.51 -0.01
C LEU A 239 -25.82 -24.72 1.18
N SER A 240 -26.33 -25.94 1.35
CA SER A 240 -27.09 -26.37 2.52
C SER A 240 -26.61 -27.74 2.98
N THR A 241 -26.71 -28.01 4.29
CA THR A 241 -26.35 -29.29 4.89
C THR A 241 -27.56 -30.19 5.14
N ASP A 242 -28.77 -29.64 5.11
CA ASP A 242 -30.01 -30.38 5.37
C ASP A 242 -31.20 -29.82 4.54
N PRO A 243 -31.48 -30.39 3.34
CA PRO A 243 -30.71 -31.44 2.67
C PRO A 243 -29.35 -30.96 2.17
N LEU A 244 -28.40 -31.89 2.02
CA LEU A 244 -27.06 -31.58 1.49
C LEU A 244 -27.16 -31.15 0.01
N VAL A 245 -27.06 -29.85 -0.26
CA VAL A 245 -27.15 -29.26 -1.60
C VAL A 245 -25.84 -28.56 -1.91
N PHE A 246 -25.25 -28.83 -3.07
CA PHE A 246 -24.00 -28.21 -3.51
C PHE A 246 -24.20 -27.30 -4.73
N ASN A 247 -23.17 -26.50 -5.04
CA ASN A 247 -23.16 -25.66 -6.25
C ASN A 247 -23.29 -26.48 -7.55
N TRP A 248 -22.78 -27.72 -7.60
CA TRP A 248 -22.95 -28.58 -8.77
C TRP A 248 -24.38 -29.07 -8.97
N ASP A 249 -25.18 -29.18 -7.91
CA ASP A 249 -26.60 -29.55 -8.05
C ASP A 249 -27.38 -28.44 -8.78
N ILE A 250 -27.02 -27.16 -8.54
CA ILE A 250 -27.56 -26.02 -9.29
C ILE A 250 -27.09 -26.08 -10.76
N ILE A 251 -25.85 -26.47 -11.03
CA ILE A 251 -25.34 -26.58 -12.40
C ILE A 251 -26.07 -27.70 -13.17
N ILE A 252 -26.33 -28.83 -12.51
CA ILE A 252 -27.00 -29.98 -13.14
C ILE A 252 -28.48 -29.68 -13.32
N ASN A 253 -29.17 -29.31 -12.24
CA ASN A 253 -30.63 -29.25 -12.17
C ASN A 253 -31.22 -27.85 -12.37
N GLY A 254 -30.42 -26.78 -12.24
CA GLY A 254 -30.91 -25.43 -12.40
C GLY A 254 -31.38 -25.13 -13.83
N GLU A 255 -32.20 -24.12 -14.00
CA GLU A 255 -32.68 -23.71 -15.33
C GLU A 255 -32.01 -22.40 -15.79
N GLY A 256 -31.71 -22.31 -17.08
CA GLY A 256 -31.24 -21.08 -17.73
C GLY A 256 -30.05 -20.41 -17.05
N THR A 257 -30.25 -19.14 -16.67
CA THR A 257 -29.21 -18.26 -16.11
C THR A 257 -28.81 -18.60 -14.68
N GLN A 258 -29.57 -19.43 -13.95
CA GLN A 258 -29.24 -19.82 -12.58
C GLN A 258 -27.96 -20.66 -12.48
N LYS A 259 -27.55 -21.31 -13.57
CA LYS A 259 -26.29 -22.07 -13.65
C LYS A 259 -25.05 -21.18 -13.72
N LEU A 260 -25.20 -19.93 -14.16
CA LEU A 260 -24.06 -19.07 -14.49
C LEU A 260 -23.26 -18.62 -13.25
N PRO A 261 -23.86 -18.16 -12.14
CA PRO A 261 -23.09 -17.73 -10.97
C PRO A 261 -22.11 -18.80 -10.42
N PRO A 262 -22.52 -20.06 -10.14
CA PRO A 262 -21.58 -21.06 -9.64
C PRO A 262 -20.51 -21.44 -10.68
N LEU A 263 -20.88 -21.46 -11.97
CA LEU A 263 -19.93 -21.75 -13.05
C LEU A 263 -18.87 -20.64 -13.18
N ILE A 264 -19.29 -19.38 -13.11
CA ILE A 264 -18.39 -18.22 -13.20
C ILE A 264 -17.49 -18.16 -11.97
N MET A 265 -18.01 -18.45 -10.77
CA MET A 265 -17.18 -18.57 -9.57
C MET A 265 -16.08 -19.63 -9.72
N ALA A 266 -16.45 -20.83 -10.19
CA ALA A 266 -15.49 -21.91 -10.44
C ALA A 266 -14.48 -21.52 -11.53
N ALA A 267 -14.94 -20.92 -12.62
CA ALA A 267 -14.10 -20.48 -13.74
C ALA A 267 -13.10 -19.40 -13.30
N VAL A 268 -13.55 -18.38 -12.54
CA VAL A 268 -12.68 -17.32 -12.02
C VAL A 268 -11.67 -17.88 -11.03
N GLY A 269 -12.10 -18.77 -10.13
CA GLY A 269 -11.21 -19.44 -9.18
C GLY A 269 -10.12 -20.26 -9.90
N LEU A 270 -10.52 -21.09 -10.86
CA LEU A 270 -9.61 -21.92 -11.66
C LEU A 270 -8.64 -21.07 -12.48
N LEU A 271 -9.16 -20.10 -13.24
CA LEU A 271 -8.34 -19.19 -14.04
C LEU A 271 -7.37 -18.39 -13.18
N SER A 272 -7.77 -17.94 -12.00
CA SER A 272 -6.87 -17.23 -11.08
C SER A 272 -5.71 -18.11 -10.63
N VAL A 273 -5.97 -19.37 -10.27
CA VAL A 273 -4.91 -20.33 -9.89
C VAL A 273 -3.99 -20.66 -11.07
N VAL A 274 -4.53 -20.88 -12.26
CA VAL A 274 -3.73 -21.15 -13.47
C VAL A 274 -2.86 -19.94 -13.84
N MET A 275 -3.41 -18.72 -13.80
CA MET A 275 -2.66 -17.50 -14.12
C MET A 275 -1.61 -17.16 -13.04
N ALA A 276 -1.79 -17.65 -11.81
CA ALA A 276 -0.77 -17.59 -10.78
C ALA A 276 0.41 -18.53 -11.06
N THR A 277 0.23 -19.65 -11.75
CA THR A 277 1.35 -20.58 -12.02
C THR A 277 2.14 -20.20 -13.27
N ILE A 278 1.48 -19.62 -14.29
CA ILE A 278 2.13 -19.23 -15.55
C ILE A 278 3.04 -18.00 -15.35
N PRO A 279 4.31 -18.03 -15.81
CA PRO A 279 5.22 -16.89 -15.72
C PRO A 279 4.89 -15.81 -16.77
N LEU A 280 3.84 -15.05 -16.51
CA LEU A 280 3.46 -13.87 -17.30
C LEU A 280 4.20 -12.61 -16.83
N ALA A 281 4.35 -11.64 -17.73
CA ALA A 281 4.76 -10.29 -17.35
C ALA A 281 3.77 -9.68 -16.34
N ALA A 282 4.26 -8.90 -15.37
CA ALA A 282 3.44 -8.38 -14.28
C ALA A 282 2.26 -7.53 -14.76
N GLY A 283 2.47 -6.69 -15.79
CA GLY A 283 1.40 -5.89 -16.38
C GLY A 283 0.27 -6.73 -16.99
N ALA A 284 0.62 -7.76 -17.78
CA ALA A 284 -0.36 -8.68 -18.36
C ALA A 284 -1.13 -9.45 -17.28
N ARG A 285 -0.43 -9.96 -16.26
CA ARG A 285 -1.05 -10.63 -15.12
C ARG A 285 -1.99 -9.69 -14.35
N GLY A 286 -1.58 -8.44 -14.14
CA GLY A 286 -2.39 -7.41 -13.47
C GLY A 286 -3.65 -7.05 -14.25
N ALA A 287 -3.56 -6.97 -15.57
CA ALA A 287 -4.73 -6.72 -16.43
C ALA A 287 -5.71 -7.89 -16.40
N ILE A 288 -5.20 -9.13 -16.50
CA ILE A 288 -6.05 -10.33 -16.42
C ILE A 288 -6.72 -10.42 -15.05
N SER A 289 -5.99 -10.20 -13.96
CA SER A 289 -6.57 -10.23 -12.62
C SER A 289 -7.60 -9.11 -12.43
N LEU A 290 -7.35 -7.92 -12.97
CA LEU A 290 -8.34 -6.83 -12.94
C LEU A 290 -9.64 -7.26 -13.66
N VAL A 291 -9.54 -7.83 -14.86
CA VAL A 291 -10.71 -8.32 -15.60
C VAL A 291 -11.43 -9.42 -14.84
N LEU A 292 -10.70 -10.43 -14.33
CA LEU A 292 -11.26 -11.52 -13.53
C LEU A 292 -11.97 -11.02 -12.27
N GLY A 293 -11.38 -10.06 -11.56
CA GLY A 293 -12.00 -9.45 -10.38
C GLY A 293 -13.26 -8.65 -10.73
N LEU A 294 -13.23 -7.88 -11.83
CA LEU A 294 -14.38 -7.11 -12.31
C LEU A 294 -15.56 -8.00 -12.76
N THR A 295 -15.32 -9.26 -13.12
CA THR A 295 -16.43 -10.19 -13.45
C THR A 295 -17.43 -10.33 -12.31
N GLY A 296 -16.98 -10.28 -11.04
CA GLY A 296 -17.86 -10.33 -9.88
C GLY A 296 -18.83 -9.16 -9.76
N ILE A 297 -18.58 -8.05 -10.49
CA ILE A 297 -19.44 -6.86 -10.52
C ILE A 297 -20.28 -6.83 -11.80
N PHE A 298 -19.65 -7.04 -12.95
CA PHE A 298 -20.32 -6.87 -14.24
C PHE A 298 -21.19 -8.06 -14.65
N VAL A 299 -20.80 -9.29 -14.33
CA VAL A 299 -21.63 -10.46 -14.67
C VAL A 299 -23.01 -10.38 -14.04
N PRO A 300 -23.18 -10.11 -12.73
CA PRO A 300 -24.50 -9.92 -12.14
C PRO A 300 -25.32 -8.85 -12.85
N MET A 301 -24.69 -7.74 -13.24
CA MET A 301 -25.33 -6.65 -13.96
C MET A 301 -25.83 -7.06 -15.35
N PHE A 302 -25.14 -7.98 -16.04
CA PHE A 302 -25.57 -8.49 -17.33
C PHE A 302 -26.65 -9.57 -17.23
N LEU A 303 -26.74 -10.28 -16.10
CA LEU A 303 -27.73 -11.33 -15.89
C LEU A 303 -29.03 -10.83 -15.25
N GLY A 304 -28.95 -9.76 -14.47
CA GLY A 304 -30.10 -9.12 -13.83
C GLY A 304 -30.50 -7.82 -14.50
N GLU A 305 -31.30 -7.04 -13.79
CA GLU A 305 -31.62 -5.68 -14.18
C GLU A 305 -30.44 -4.75 -13.91
N ILE A 306 -30.32 -3.69 -14.71
CA ILE A 306 -29.32 -2.64 -14.48
C ILE A 306 -29.57 -2.09 -13.08
N PRO A 307 -28.56 -2.12 -12.19
CA PRO A 307 -28.80 -1.70 -10.83
C PRO A 307 -29.10 -0.22 -10.72
N PRO A 308 -29.72 0.17 -9.60
CA PRO A 308 -29.77 1.57 -9.23
C PRO A 308 -28.36 2.17 -9.19
N TRP A 309 -28.23 3.41 -9.66
CA TRP A 309 -26.94 4.11 -9.78
C TRP A 309 -26.15 4.16 -8.45
N GLN A 310 -26.85 4.08 -7.33
CA GLN A 310 -26.25 4.00 -6.00
C GLN A 310 -25.34 2.76 -5.85
N MET A 311 -25.77 1.60 -6.35
CA MET A 311 -24.93 0.39 -6.28
C MET A 311 -23.73 0.47 -7.22
N LEU A 312 -23.90 1.11 -8.38
CA LEU A 312 -22.80 1.39 -9.31
C LEU A 312 -21.72 2.24 -8.65
N LEU A 313 -22.12 3.36 -8.02
CA LEU A 313 -21.16 4.21 -7.31
C LEU A 313 -20.52 3.51 -6.11
N ALA A 314 -21.26 2.65 -5.40
CA ALA A 314 -20.72 1.85 -4.31
C ALA A 314 -19.60 0.91 -4.81
N ALA A 315 -19.89 0.18 -5.89
CA ALA A 315 -18.96 -0.76 -6.48
C ALA A 315 -17.71 -0.05 -7.02
N VAL A 316 -17.89 1.05 -7.77
CA VAL A 316 -16.78 1.88 -8.27
C VAL A 316 -15.95 2.42 -7.12
N GLY A 317 -16.58 2.95 -6.07
CA GLY A 317 -15.88 3.45 -4.89
C GLY A 317 -15.07 2.37 -4.16
N LEU A 318 -15.68 1.22 -3.91
CA LEU A 318 -15.04 0.08 -3.23
C LEU A 318 -13.90 -0.55 -4.04
N VAL A 319 -13.91 -0.44 -5.37
CA VAL A 319 -12.79 -0.88 -6.20
C VAL A 319 -11.69 0.16 -6.27
N MET A 320 -12.05 1.43 -6.52
CA MET A 320 -11.08 2.50 -6.75
C MET A 320 -10.28 2.86 -5.50
N VAL A 321 -10.92 2.90 -4.33
CA VAL A 321 -10.22 3.30 -3.09
C VAL A 321 -9.08 2.34 -2.73
N PRO A 322 -9.28 1.02 -2.58
CA PRO A 322 -8.21 0.08 -2.25
C PRO A 322 -7.15 -0.01 -3.35
N MET A 323 -7.57 0.03 -4.63
CA MET A 323 -6.66 0.07 -5.76
C MET A 323 -5.71 1.27 -5.70
N GLY A 324 -6.26 2.47 -5.50
CA GLY A 324 -5.48 3.69 -5.40
C GLY A 324 -4.61 3.74 -4.14
N LEU A 325 -5.09 3.24 -3.00
CA LEU A 325 -4.31 3.18 -1.76
C LEU A 325 -3.13 2.21 -1.85
N LEU A 326 -3.32 1.04 -2.47
CA LEU A 326 -2.23 0.09 -2.73
C LEU A 326 -1.17 0.73 -3.64
N ALA A 327 -1.58 1.37 -4.73
CA ALA A 327 -0.66 2.08 -5.63
C ALA A 327 0.07 3.23 -4.91
N ARG A 328 -0.64 4.03 -4.10
CA ARG A 328 -0.05 5.14 -3.31
C ARG A 328 0.97 4.68 -2.27
N SER A 329 0.87 3.44 -1.78
CA SER A 329 1.79 2.91 -0.77
C SER A 329 3.21 2.72 -1.31
N GLU A 330 3.30 2.39 -2.60
CA GLU A 330 4.56 2.16 -3.33
C GLU A 330 4.99 3.43 -4.09
N TYR A 331 4.07 4.07 -4.82
CA TYR A 331 4.32 5.29 -5.59
C TYR A 331 3.86 6.54 -4.82
N ARG A 332 4.61 6.92 -3.78
CA ARG A 332 4.16 7.94 -2.82
C ARG A 332 4.07 9.35 -3.39
N ASP A 333 4.96 9.66 -4.32
CA ASP A 333 5.07 10.98 -4.93
C ASP A 333 4.15 11.15 -6.14
N ALA A 334 3.60 10.05 -6.66
CA ALA A 334 2.66 10.09 -7.77
C ALA A 334 1.32 10.72 -7.35
N THR A 335 0.82 11.62 -8.21
CA THR A 335 -0.48 12.27 -8.05
C THR A 335 -1.64 11.36 -8.46
N LEU A 336 -1.44 10.52 -9.49
CA LEU A 336 -2.47 9.64 -10.04
C LEU A 336 -3.15 8.73 -8.99
N PRO A 337 -2.43 8.02 -8.10
CA PRO A 337 -3.07 7.23 -7.04
C PRO A 337 -3.94 8.07 -6.11
N ARG A 338 -3.55 9.32 -5.81
CA ARG A 338 -4.32 10.23 -4.94
C ARG A 338 -5.63 10.62 -5.61
N VAL A 339 -5.59 10.92 -6.91
CA VAL A 339 -6.77 11.24 -7.72
C VAL A 339 -7.73 10.03 -7.74
N ILE A 340 -7.22 8.82 -7.97
CA ILE A 340 -8.03 7.59 -7.97
C ILE A 340 -8.70 7.36 -6.62
N VAL A 341 -7.96 7.50 -5.51
CA VAL A 341 -8.54 7.38 -4.15
C VAL A 341 -9.62 8.43 -3.92
N THR A 342 -9.40 9.69 -4.32
CA THR A 342 -10.42 10.74 -4.15
C THR A 342 -11.69 10.47 -4.92
N ILE A 343 -11.58 10.06 -6.20
CA ILE A 343 -12.76 9.75 -7.02
C ILE A 343 -13.52 8.59 -6.37
N GLY A 344 -12.84 7.52 -5.98
CA GLY A 344 -13.47 6.39 -5.32
C GLY A 344 -14.15 6.77 -4.00
N ALA A 345 -13.48 7.59 -3.18
CA ALA A 345 -14.02 8.07 -1.91
C ALA A 345 -15.26 8.96 -2.13
N LEU A 346 -15.23 9.86 -3.11
CA LEU A 346 -16.38 10.70 -3.47
C LEU A 346 -17.55 9.88 -3.99
N CYS A 347 -17.31 8.89 -4.88
CA CYS A 347 -18.34 7.98 -5.35
C CYS A 347 -19.03 7.25 -4.18
N TYR A 348 -18.23 6.75 -3.23
CA TYR A 348 -18.78 6.04 -2.07
C TYR A 348 -19.50 6.98 -1.09
N LEU A 349 -18.92 8.15 -0.77
CA LEU A 349 -19.51 9.12 0.15
C LEU A 349 -20.78 9.76 -0.41
N ALA A 350 -20.89 9.89 -1.73
CA ALA A 350 -22.11 10.38 -2.38
C ALA A 350 -23.34 9.56 -1.97
N LEU A 351 -23.19 8.26 -1.73
CA LEU A 351 -24.28 7.37 -1.28
C LEU A 351 -24.84 7.74 0.08
N TRP A 352 -23.99 8.33 0.93
CA TRP A 352 -24.34 8.71 2.29
C TRP A 352 -24.82 10.17 2.37
N LEU A 353 -24.45 10.98 1.38
CA LEU A 353 -24.77 12.40 1.30
C LEU A 353 -26.02 12.69 0.46
N VAL A 354 -26.32 11.86 -0.54
CA VAL A 354 -27.51 12.03 -1.38
C VAL A 354 -28.75 11.57 -0.60
N PRO A 355 -29.76 12.43 -0.42
CA PRO A 355 -30.99 12.07 0.27
C PRO A 355 -31.71 10.91 -0.42
N ALA A 356 -32.24 9.99 0.38
CA ALA A 356 -33.10 8.91 -0.07
C ALA A 356 -34.46 9.06 0.64
N GLY A 357 -35.45 9.59 -0.08
CA GLY A 357 -36.71 10.05 0.53
C GLY A 357 -36.49 11.32 1.37
N ASP A 358 -37.08 11.36 2.56
CA ASP A 358 -37.08 12.56 3.42
C ASP A 358 -35.89 12.66 4.38
N THR A 359 -34.94 11.70 4.32
CA THR A 359 -33.81 11.65 5.26
C THR A 359 -32.47 11.55 4.55
N ILE A 360 -31.46 12.20 5.12
CA ILE A 360 -30.08 12.07 4.68
C ILE A 360 -29.51 10.80 5.33
N PRO A 361 -29.01 9.81 4.56
CA PRO A 361 -28.60 8.51 5.09
C PRO A 361 -27.53 8.60 6.18
N ILE A 362 -26.59 9.55 6.07
CA ILE A 362 -25.55 9.74 7.09
C ILE A 362 -26.12 10.19 8.45
N VAL A 363 -27.17 11.02 8.43
CA VAL A 363 -27.83 11.48 9.66
C VAL A 363 -28.60 10.33 10.30
N ALA A 364 -29.32 9.55 9.47
CA ALA A 364 -30.02 8.35 9.91
C ALA A 364 -29.05 7.30 10.49
N LEU A 365 -27.87 7.15 9.90
CA LEU A 365 -26.82 6.27 10.41
C LEU A 365 -26.38 6.68 11.81
N PHE A 366 -26.05 7.96 12.03
CA PHE A 366 -25.61 8.44 13.35
C PHE A 366 -26.73 8.41 14.40
N ALA A 367 -27.97 8.76 14.02
CA ALA A 367 -29.13 8.59 14.88
C ALA A 367 -29.31 7.11 15.27
N GLY A 368 -29.19 6.20 14.29
CA GLY A 368 -29.21 4.76 14.50
C GLY A 368 -28.13 4.28 15.47
N VAL A 369 -26.90 4.81 15.43
CA VAL A 369 -25.85 4.47 16.40
C VAL A 369 -26.24 4.85 17.83
N VAL A 370 -26.93 5.98 18.02
CA VAL A 370 -27.35 6.44 19.35
C VAL A 370 -28.55 5.63 19.85
N GLU A 371 -29.58 5.53 19.01
CA GLU A 371 -30.94 5.08 19.40
C GLU A 371 -31.15 3.58 19.26
N ALA A 372 -30.39 2.88 18.40
CA ALA A 372 -30.60 1.46 18.18
C ALA A 372 -30.30 0.62 19.44
N PRO A 373 -31.17 -0.33 19.81
CA PRO A 373 -30.88 -1.29 20.87
C PRO A 373 -30.08 -2.50 20.36
N GLY A 374 -29.27 -3.09 21.24
CA GLY A 374 -28.67 -4.41 21.06
C GLY A 374 -27.82 -4.60 19.80
N ALA A 375 -28.09 -5.67 19.06
CA ALA A 375 -27.37 -6.08 17.85
C ALA A 375 -27.40 -5.04 16.72
N LEU A 376 -28.53 -4.36 16.55
CA LEU A 376 -28.69 -3.34 15.51
C LEU A 376 -27.69 -2.19 15.70
N LYS A 377 -27.41 -1.81 16.96
CA LYS A 377 -26.42 -0.78 17.28
C LYS A 377 -25.03 -1.12 16.77
N VAL A 378 -24.62 -2.38 16.92
CA VAL A 378 -23.30 -2.86 16.45
C VAL A 378 -23.22 -2.79 14.93
N ILE A 379 -24.30 -3.15 14.22
CA ILE A 379 -24.37 -3.03 12.77
C ILE A 379 -24.25 -1.56 12.33
N MET A 380 -24.95 -0.63 12.99
CA MET A 380 -24.85 0.81 12.70
C MET A 380 -23.44 1.35 12.98
N ILE A 381 -22.78 0.87 14.04
CA ILE A 381 -21.38 1.21 14.33
C ILE A 381 -20.46 0.68 13.22
N LEU A 382 -20.67 -0.54 12.75
CA LEU A 382 -19.87 -1.08 11.66
C LEU A 382 -20.06 -0.27 10.38
N PHE A 383 -21.28 0.06 9.98
CA PHE A 383 -21.52 0.94 8.82
C PHE A 383 -20.83 2.30 8.98
N SER A 384 -20.88 2.88 10.19
CA SER A 384 -20.15 4.12 10.51
C SER A 384 -18.64 3.94 10.38
N LEU A 385 -18.10 2.80 10.79
CA LEU A 385 -16.68 2.45 10.63
C LEU A 385 -16.29 2.37 9.15
N GLN A 386 -17.16 1.89 8.25
CA GLN A 386 -16.87 1.90 6.82
C GLN A 386 -16.75 3.31 6.26
N VAL A 387 -17.72 4.18 6.59
CA VAL A 387 -17.69 5.59 6.20
C VAL A 387 -16.41 6.24 6.74
N LEU A 388 -16.04 5.96 8.00
CA LEU A 388 -14.80 6.42 8.60
C LEU A 388 -13.56 5.93 7.82
N LEU A 389 -13.49 4.64 7.46
CA LEU A 389 -12.37 4.09 6.68
C LEU A 389 -12.24 4.78 5.31
N VAL A 390 -13.36 5.06 4.65
CA VAL A 390 -13.38 5.80 3.38
C VAL A 390 -12.92 7.24 3.57
N VAL A 391 -13.35 7.93 4.63
CA VAL A 391 -12.85 9.29 4.95
C VAL A 391 -11.35 9.25 5.27
N LEU A 392 -10.89 8.27 6.06
CA LEU A 392 -9.47 8.09 6.37
C LEU A 392 -8.62 7.79 5.13
N SER A 393 -9.20 7.21 4.07
CA SER A 393 -8.49 7.02 2.80
C SER A 393 -8.03 8.34 2.17
N LEU A 394 -8.71 9.47 2.45
CA LEU A 394 -8.32 10.80 1.99
C LEU A 394 -7.02 11.31 2.63
N LEU A 395 -6.50 10.64 3.66
CA LEU A 395 -5.14 10.85 4.16
C LEU A 395 -4.06 10.52 3.11
N CYS A 396 -4.43 9.97 1.94
CA CYS A 396 -3.55 9.81 0.79
C CYS A 396 -2.93 11.14 0.29
N TRP A 397 -3.53 12.29 0.64
CA TRP A 397 -3.03 13.62 0.32
C TRP A 397 -1.90 14.12 1.21
N LEU A 398 -1.59 13.43 2.31
CA LEU A 398 -0.44 13.78 3.12
C LEU A 398 0.85 13.79 2.26
N PRO A 399 1.71 14.81 2.42
CA PRO A 399 2.96 14.89 1.68
C PRO A 399 3.87 13.71 2.04
N ALA A 400 4.70 13.29 1.09
CA ALA A 400 5.76 12.35 1.38
C ALA A 400 6.71 12.95 2.44
N PRO A 401 7.26 12.13 3.37
CA PRO A 401 7.31 10.66 3.34
C PRO A 401 6.10 9.97 3.98
N ALA A 402 5.09 10.70 4.45
CA ALA A 402 3.95 10.12 5.14
C ALA A 402 3.16 9.17 4.21
N THR A 403 2.89 7.97 4.72
CA THR A 403 2.07 6.98 4.02
C THR A 403 0.59 7.09 4.35
N GLY A 404 0.25 7.80 5.43
CA GLY A 404 -1.13 7.90 5.94
C GLY A 404 -1.75 6.54 6.28
N GLY A 405 -0.95 5.48 6.43
CA GLY A 405 -1.48 4.12 6.60
C GLY A 405 -2.18 3.57 5.35
N ALA A 406 -1.83 4.02 4.13
CA ALA A 406 -2.52 3.61 2.91
C ALA A 406 -2.65 2.08 2.74
N LYS A 407 -1.57 1.32 3.00
CA LYS A 407 -1.58 -0.15 2.91
C LYS A 407 -2.50 -0.83 3.94
N PRO A 408 -2.41 -0.57 5.26
CA PRO A 408 -3.35 -1.14 6.22
C PRO A 408 -4.79 -0.67 5.98
N ILE A 409 -5.04 0.58 5.61
CA ILE A 409 -6.40 1.05 5.29
C ILE A 409 -6.97 0.31 4.07
N ALA A 410 -6.17 0.11 3.02
CA ALA A 410 -6.59 -0.68 1.86
C ALA A 410 -6.98 -2.11 2.25
N TRP A 411 -6.18 -2.76 3.10
CA TRP A 411 -6.50 -4.10 3.60
C TRP A 411 -7.73 -4.14 4.49
N MET A 412 -7.91 -3.14 5.35
CA MET A 412 -9.13 -3.02 6.14
C MET A 412 -10.35 -2.90 5.23
N LEU A 413 -10.29 -2.08 4.18
CA LEU A 413 -11.38 -1.95 3.20
C LEU A 413 -11.62 -3.23 2.38
N ILE A 414 -10.56 -3.95 1.99
CA ILE A 414 -10.67 -5.24 1.28
C ILE A 414 -11.35 -6.28 2.17
N LEU A 415 -10.95 -6.39 3.44
CA LEU A 415 -11.47 -7.38 4.39
C LEU A 415 -12.77 -6.94 5.08
N TYR A 416 -13.13 -5.66 5.01
CA TYR A 416 -14.30 -5.11 5.69
C TYR A 416 -15.61 -5.84 5.36
N PRO A 417 -15.88 -6.25 4.09
CA PRO A 417 -17.01 -7.11 3.80
C PRO A 417 -16.97 -8.37 4.69
N LEU A 418 -15.86 -9.11 4.79
CA LEU A 418 -15.78 -10.29 5.66
C LEU A 418 -16.15 -9.99 7.12
N ILE A 419 -15.74 -8.82 7.63
CA ILE A 419 -16.06 -8.37 8.98
C ILE A 419 -17.57 -8.12 9.12
N MET A 420 -18.18 -7.41 8.17
CA MET A 420 -19.63 -7.18 8.14
C MET A 420 -20.41 -8.47 8.06
N PHE A 421 -19.94 -9.40 7.24
CA PHE A 421 -20.54 -10.71 7.07
C PHE A 421 -20.53 -11.51 8.38
N ALA A 422 -19.35 -11.64 9.00
CA ALA A 422 -19.21 -12.32 10.28
C ALA A 422 -20.06 -11.66 11.36
N ALA A 423 -20.06 -10.32 11.44
CA ALA A 423 -20.87 -9.59 12.40
C ALA A 423 -22.37 -9.83 12.17
N ALA A 424 -22.85 -9.77 10.92
CA ALA A 424 -24.24 -10.06 10.60
C ALA A 424 -24.64 -11.48 11.01
N LEU A 425 -23.78 -12.48 10.75
CA LEU A 425 -24.01 -13.85 11.22
C LEU A 425 -24.09 -13.95 12.74
N PHE A 426 -23.16 -13.33 13.48
CA PHE A 426 -23.14 -13.44 14.94
C PHE A 426 -24.25 -12.63 15.63
N LEU A 427 -24.71 -11.54 15.01
CA LEU A 427 -25.65 -10.60 15.61
C LEU A 427 -27.11 -10.85 15.22
N LEU A 428 -27.34 -11.26 13.97
CA LEU A 428 -28.68 -11.48 13.41
C LEU A 428 -28.97 -12.95 13.12
N GLY A 429 -27.92 -13.76 12.93
CA GLY A 429 -28.08 -15.17 12.64
C GLY A 429 -28.52 -15.93 13.89
N ASP A 430 -29.61 -16.69 13.74
CA ASP A 430 -29.75 -17.89 14.57
C ASP A 430 -28.53 -18.78 14.26
N PRO A 431 -27.78 -19.31 15.26
CA PRO A 431 -26.67 -20.23 15.02
C PRO A 431 -27.06 -21.41 14.11
N SER A 432 -28.35 -21.75 14.03
CA SER A 432 -28.88 -22.68 13.04
C SER A 432 -28.55 -22.28 11.59
N MET A 433 -28.57 -20.99 11.22
CA MET A 433 -28.27 -20.54 9.85
C MET A 433 -26.85 -20.88 9.38
N ILE A 434 -25.87 -20.85 10.30
CA ILE A 434 -24.48 -21.24 9.99
C ILE A 434 -24.43 -22.74 9.71
N THR A 435 -25.14 -23.54 10.52
CA THR A 435 -25.18 -24.99 10.33
C THR A 435 -25.96 -25.38 9.08
N SER A 436 -27.07 -24.69 8.78
CA SER A 436 -28.00 -25.03 7.69
C SER A 436 -27.51 -24.58 6.32
N SER A 437 -26.67 -23.54 6.25
CA SER A 437 -26.27 -22.96 4.96
C SER A 437 -24.85 -22.37 4.92
N PRO A 438 -23.80 -23.20 5.09
CA PRO A 438 -22.42 -22.72 5.02
C PRO A 438 -22.07 -22.09 3.67
N GLY A 439 -22.78 -22.41 2.59
CA GLY A 439 -22.64 -21.74 1.30
C GLY A 439 -23.52 -20.50 1.12
N ALA A 440 -24.56 -20.26 1.92
CA ALA A 440 -25.23 -18.95 1.94
C ALA A 440 -24.31 -17.87 2.52
N ALA A 441 -23.43 -18.29 3.43
CA ALA A 441 -22.32 -17.45 3.89
C ALA A 441 -21.33 -17.08 2.78
N LEU A 442 -21.29 -17.89 1.73
CA LEU A 442 -20.50 -17.75 0.52
C LEU A 442 -21.36 -17.33 -0.68
N ALA A 443 -22.60 -16.89 -0.45
CA ALA A 443 -23.50 -16.56 -1.54
C ALA A 443 -22.96 -15.39 -2.36
N TRP A 444 -23.24 -15.51 -3.66
CA TRP A 444 -22.77 -14.61 -4.70
C TRP A 444 -23.13 -13.15 -4.43
N VAL A 445 -22.27 -12.25 -4.90
CA VAL A 445 -22.16 -10.82 -4.53
C VAL A 445 -23.46 -10.00 -4.64
N TRP A 446 -24.52 -10.55 -5.25
CA TRP A 446 -25.54 -9.69 -5.81
C TRP A 446 -26.96 -10.22 -6.01
N GLY A 447 -27.37 -11.33 -5.39
CA GLY A 447 -28.64 -11.93 -5.80
C GLY A 447 -29.28 -12.89 -4.82
N GLY A 448 -29.52 -12.45 -3.59
CA GLY A 448 -30.60 -13.03 -2.78
C GLY A 448 -31.81 -12.12 -2.89
N GLY A 449 -32.68 -12.37 -3.87
CA GLY A 449 -33.85 -11.57 -4.21
C GLY A 449 -34.89 -11.47 -3.09
N GLY A 450 -34.61 -10.64 -2.09
CA GLY A 450 -35.65 -9.99 -1.31
C GLY A 450 -36.06 -8.73 -2.05
N GLU A 451 -37.32 -8.64 -2.50
CA GLU A 451 -37.93 -7.43 -3.08
C GLU A 451 -37.84 -6.18 -2.17
N GLY A 452 -37.34 -6.32 -0.94
CA GLY A 452 -36.93 -5.22 -0.10
C GLY A 452 -35.65 -4.56 -0.61
N GLY A 453 -35.76 -3.69 -1.62
CA GLY A 453 -34.70 -2.83 -2.17
C GLY A 453 -34.12 -1.79 -1.19
N GLY A 454 -33.93 -2.16 0.07
CA GLY A 454 -33.26 -1.37 1.09
C GLY A 454 -31.75 -1.58 1.08
N MET A 455 -31.04 -0.71 1.81
CA MET A 455 -29.58 -0.74 1.98
C MET A 455 -29.03 -2.12 2.39
N ALA A 456 -29.86 -3.00 2.98
CA ALA A 456 -29.50 -4.37 3.34
C ALA A 456 -29.09 -5.24 2.13
N GLY A 457 -29.66 -5.03 0.94
CA GLY A 457 -29.30 -5.79 -0.27
C GLY A 457 -27.90 -5.48 -0.81
N LEU A 458 -27.35 -4.31 -0.49
CA LEU A 458 -25.98 -3.91 -0.86
C LEU A 458 -24.90 -4.71 -0.12
N PHE A 459 -25.28 -5.39 0.96
CA PHE A 459 -24.35 -6.04 1.88
C PHE A 459 -24.74 -7.50 2.21
N SER A 460 -25.46 -8.20 1.34
CA SER A 460 -25.78 -9.62 1.57
C SER A 460 -24.83 -10.61 0.85
N GLY A 461 -24.10 -10.17 -0.19
CA GLY A 461 -23.18 -11.02 -0.98
C GLY A 461 -21.69 -10.87 -0.61
N VAL A 462 -21.36 -11.00 0.66
CA VAL A 462 -20.23 -10.26 1.23
C VAL A 462 -18.88 -10.98 1.20
N SER A 463 -18.86 -12.30 1.37
CA SER A 463 -17.60 -13.06 1.51
C SER A 463 -16.88 -13.28 0.17
N LEU A 464 -17.62 -13.56 -0.90
CA LEU A 464 -17.07 -13.61 -2.26
C LEU A 464 -16.64 -12.23 -2.75
N GLY A 465 -17.35 -11.18 -2.31
CA GLY A 465 -17.01 -9.80 -2.61
C GLY A 465 -15.57 -9.47 -2.24
N VAL A 466 -15.07 -10.00 -1.12
CA VAL A 466 -13.67 -9.83 -0.69
C VAL A 466 -12.68 -10.40 -1.69
N ALA A 467 -12.93 -11.61 -2.19
CA ALA A 467 -12.03 -12.27 -3.14
C ALA A 467 -11.98 -11.50 -4.46
N TYR A 468 -13.14 -11.12 -5.01
CA TYR A 468 -13.21 -10.30 -6.22
C TYR A 468 -12.58 -8.93 -6.01
N LEU A 469 -12.86 -8.27 -4.89
CA LEU A 469 -12.32 -6.95 -4.57
C LEU A 469 -10.79 -7.02 -4.40
N ALA A 470 -10.26 -8.03 -3.70
CA ALA A 470 -8.82 -8.24 -3.56
C ALA A 470 -8.14 -8.50 -4.93
N ILE A 471 -8.70 -9.38 -5.75
CA ILE A 471 -8.17 -9.69 -7.09
C ILE A 471 -8.21 -8.43 -7.98
N THR A 472 -9.31 -7.68 -7.95
CA THR A 472 -9.50 -6.41 -8.70
C THR A 472 -8.51 -5.35 -8.24
N SER A 473 -8.39 -5.12 -6.93
CA SER A 473 -7.56 -4.05 -6.36
C SER A 473 -6.08 -4.30 -6.60
N TYR A 474 -5.61 -5.55 -6.45
CA TYR A 474 -4.23 -5.92 -6.74
C TYR A 474 -3.91 -5.88 -8.24
N GLY A 475 -4.86 -6.33 -9.08
CA GLY A 475 -4.72 -6.23 -10.53
C GLY A 475 -4.60 -4.79 -11.00
N GLY A 476 -5.55 -3.96 -10.59
CA GLY A 476 -5.57 -2.54 -10.91
C GLY A 476 -4.35 -1.80 -10.38
N ALA A 477 -3.92 -2.06 -9.14
CA ALA A 477 -2.70 -1.44 -8.59
C ALA A 477 -1.45 -1.83 -9.39
N THR A 478 -1.38 -3.06 -9.90
CA THR A 478 -0.27 -3.52 -10.75
C THR A 478 -0.27 -2.81 -12.11
N VAL A 479 -1.43 -2.69 -12.75
CA VAL A 479 -1.57 -1.98 -14.05
C VAL A 479 -1.25 -0.50 -13.91
N LEU A 480 -1.73 0.14 -12.83
CA LEU A 480 -1.42 1.53 -12.54
C LEU A 480 0.07 1.73 -12.26
N GLY A 481 0.69 0.86 -11.46
CA GLY A 481 2.13 0.92 -11.19
C GLY A 481 2.95 0.82 -12.47
N LYS A 482 2.56 -0.06 -13.39
CA LYS A 482 3.17 -0.18 -14.72
C LYS A 482 3.00 1.02 -15.63
N SER A 483 1.98 1.85 -15.39
CA SER A 483 1.77 3.08 -16.15
C SER A 483 2.53 4.27 -15.55
N LEU A 484 3.03 4.14 -14.31
CA LEU A 484 3.80 5.15 -13.58
C LEU A 484 5.31 4.95 -13.67
N GLU A 485 5.75 3.71 -13.93
CA GLU A 485 7.11 3.36 -14.35
C GLU A 485 7.37 3.83 -15.78
#